data_AF-A0A9D2SZN4-F1
#
_entry.id   AF-A0A9D2SZN4-F1
#
_cell.length_a   1.000
_cell.length_b   1.000
_cell.length_c   1.000
_cell.angle_alpha   90.00
_cell.angle_beta   90.00
_cell.angle_gamma   90.00
#
_symmetry.space_group_name_H-M   'P 1'
#
loop_
_entity.id
_entity.type
_entity.pdbx_description
1 polymer ?
#
loop_
_entity_poly.entity_id
_entity_poly.type
_entity_poly.pdbx_seq_one_letter_code
_entity_poly.pdbx_strand_id
1 'polypeptide(L)'
;SDVSWKEYQYTIDKKNFEEEGHYTVTIDSEDRATNVQNNKVKDSDIEFVIDKTAPSVVITGVENGEQYRADSRDMTVNVADNMAMGTVDVYLGDDITPAKSYKSSEIERNGGELTYTIGNADEFQNIKAVARDAAGNEAETEGVSVLVTSNLLIQYVNNTPLLVGSIIVILLIAGGACWYFLIFKKKKNEQAK
;
A
#
# COMPACT_ATOMS: atom_id res chain seq x y z
N SER A 1 -19.29 62.42 -5.31
CA SER A 1 -18.25 61.95 -6.24
C SER A 1 -18.31 60.43 -6.20
N ASP A 2 -18.90 59.84 -7.23
CA ASP A 2 -19.08 58.38 -7.29
C ASP A 2 -17.74 57.74 -7.63
N VAL A 3 -17.16 57.05 -6.65
CA VAL A 3 -15.96 56.24 -6.87
C VAL A 3 -16.37 55.03 -7.69
N SER A 4 -16.17 55.08 -9.00
CA SER A 4 -16.36 53.96 -9.90
C SER A 4 -15.12 53.05 -9.79
N TRP A 5 -15.29 51.90 -9.16
CA TRP A 5 -14.29 50.83 -9.20
C TRP A 5 -14.18 50.33 -10.65
N LYS A 6 -12.93 50.11 -11.10
CA LYS A 6 -12.65 49.47 -12.39
C LYS A 6 -12.24 48.04 -12.13
N GLU A 7 -12.93 47.11 -12.78
CA GLU A 7 -12.59 45.70 -12.76
C GLU A 7 -11.75 45.36 -13.99
N TYR A 8 -10.68 44.60 -13.78
CA TYR A 8 -9.78 44.12 -14.82
C TYR A 8 -9.68 42.61 -14.69
N GLN A 9 -9.97 41.89 -15.77
CA GLN A 9 -9.80 40.44 -15.84
C GLN A 9 -8.53 40.13 -16.62
N TYR A 10 -7.63 39.37 -16.00
CA TYR A 10 -6.39 38.90 -16.62
C TYR A 10 -6.50 37.39 -16.85
N THR A 11 -6.15 36.95 -18.06
CA THR A 11 -6.00 35.52 -18.37
C THR A 11 -4.53 35.25 -18.60
N ILE A 12 -3.90 34.52 -17.68
CA ILE A 12 -2.50 34.10 -17.79
C ILE A 12 -2.48 32.72 -18.41
N ASP A 13 -1.66 32.55 -19.45
CA ASP A 13 -1.54 31.28 -20.18
C ASP A 13 -0.97 30.19 -19.26
N LYS A 14 -1.58 29.00 -19.28
CA LYS A 14 -1.15 27.85 -18.48
C LYS A 14 0.28 27.41 -18.78
N LYS A 15 0.79 27.70 -19.99
CA LYS A 15 2.16 27.34 -20.40
C LYS A 15 3.24 27.98 -19.52
N ASN A 16 2.89 29.05 -18.80
CA ASN A 16 3.80 29.71 -17.86
C ASN A 16 4.01 28.90 -16.57
N PHE A 17 3.19 27.86 -16.34
CA PHE A 17 3.18 27.02 -15.15
C PHE A 17 3.38 25.53 -15.51
N GLU A 18 4.14 25.26 -16.57
CA GLU A 18 4.40 23.90 -17.03
C GLU A 18 5.43 23.16 -16.18
N GLU A 19 6.28 23.86 -15.46
CA GLU A 19 7.30 23.23 -14.62
C GLU A 19 6.76 22.99 -13.21
N GLU A 20 7.30 21.98 -12.54
CA GLU A 20 7.05 21.76 -11.11
C GLU A 20 7.69 22.90 -10.29
N GLY A 21 6.98 23.37 -9.27
CA GLY A 21 7.50 24.37 -8.35
C GLY A 21 6.45 25.26 -7.67
N HIS A 22 6.95 26.16 -6.83
CA HIS A 22 6.17 27.19 -6.17
C HIS A 22 6.08 28.42 -7.07
N TYR A 23 4.85 28.85 -7.37
CA TYR A 23 4.58 30.00 -8.20
C TYR A 23 3.91 31.11 -7.40
N THR A 24 4.45 32.32 -7.53
CA THR A 24 3.82 33.56 -7.07
C THR A 24 3.50 34.41 -8.29
N VAL A 25 2.22 34.78 -8.46
CA VAL A 25 1.78 35.67 -9.54
C VAL A 25 1.60 37.07 -9.00
N THR A 26 2.39 38.01 -9.55
CA THR A 26 2.23 39.45 -9.28
C THR A 26 1.63 40.12 -10.52
N ILE A 27 0.56 40.88 -10.33
CA ILE A 27 -0.07 41.68 -11.38
C ILE A 27 0.23 43.14 -11.08
N ASP A 28 1.15 43.73 -11.83
CA ASP A 28 1.45 45.17 -11.75
C ASP A 28 0.63 45.94 -12.80
N SER A 29 -0.06 46.99 -12.35
CA SER A 29 -0.83 47.90 -13.19
C SER A 29 -0.35 49.33 -12.98
N GLU A 30 -0.11 50.06 -14.07
CA GLU A 30 0.22 51.48 -14.05
C GLU A 30 -0.85 52.25 -14.82
N ASP A 31 -1.43 53.27 -14.19
CA ASP A 31 -2.40 54.15 -14.86
C ASP A 31 -1.72 55.29 -15.63
N ARG A 32 -2.51 56.05 -16.41
CA ARG A 32 -1.99 57.18 -17.20
C ARG A 32 -1.47 58.35 -16.36
N ALA A 33 -1.73 58.34 -15.05
CA ALA A 33 -1.22 59.30 -14.09
C ALA A 33 -0.01 58.73 -13.32
N THR A 34 0.60 57.64 -13.81
CA THR A 34 1.78 56.95 -13.25
C THR A 34 1.56 56.32 -11.87
N ASN A 35 0.30 56.12 -11.46
CA ASN A 35 0.02 55.38 -10.24
C ASN A 35 0.23 53.90 -10.50
N VAL A 36 1.12 53.29 -9.72
CA VAL A 36 1.37 51.84 -9.75
C VAL A 36 0.54 51.17 -8.65
N GLN A 37 -0.24 50.16 -9.02
CA GLN A 37 -0.88 49.24 -8.09
C GLN A 37 -0.61 47.81 -8.47
N ASN A 38 -0.36 46.98 -7.47
CA ASN A 38 -0.29 45.54 -7.64
C ASN A 38 -1.10 44.79 -6.59
N ASN A 39 -1.27 43.49 -6.82
CA ASN A 39 -2.03 42.61 -5.95
C ASN A 39 -1.37 42.42 -4.57
N LYS A 40 -0.03 42.52 -4.47
CA LYS A 40 0.69 42.50 -3.19
C LYS A 40 0.33 43.67 -2.28
N VAL A 41 0.22 44.87 -2.84
CA VAL A 41 -0.21 46.09 -2.12
C VAL A 41 -1.65 45.98 -1.61
N LYS A 42 -2.45 45.05 -2.15
CA LYS A 42 -3.82 44.77 -1.72
C LYS A 42 -3.97 43.49 -0.87
N ASP A 43 -2.87 42.87 -0.45
CA ASP A 43 -2.90 41.60 0.30
C ASP A 43 -3.68 40.50 -0.46
N SER A 44 -3.57 40.52 -1.79
CA SER A 44 -4.25 39.61 -2.72
C SER A 44 -3.23 38.75 -3.46
N ASP A 45 -2.32 38.14 -2.70
CA ASP A 45 -1.28 37.29 -3.25
C ASP A 45 -1.88 36.04 -3.89
N ILE A 46 -1.36 35.69 -5.07
CA ILE A 46 -1.74 34.48 -5.80
C ILE A 46 -0.53 33.56 -5.73
N GLU A 47 -0.62 32.56 -4.85
CA GLU A 47 0.41 31.56 -4.64
C GLU A 47 -0.16 30.16 -4.79
N PHE A 48 0.55 29.31 -5.51
CA PHE A 48 0.20 27.90 -5.69
C PHE A 48 1.43 27.06 -6.02
N VAL A 49 1.29 25.76 -5.87
CA VAL A 49 2.32 24.78 -6.21
C VAL A 49 1.84 23.98 -7.41
N ILE A 50 2.68 23.83 -8.43
CA ILE A 50 2.52 22.79 -9.43
C ILE A 50 3.37 21.64 -8.95
N ASP A 51 2.75 20.51 -8.65
CA ASP A 51 3.41 19.29 -8.20
C ASP A 51 3.00 18.13 -9.10
N LYS A 52 3.99 17.46 -9.68
CA LYS A 52 3.81 16.37 -10.64
C LYS A 52 4.52 15.09 -10.18
N THR A 53 5.17 15.15 -9.03
CA THR A 53 5.99 14.06 -8.53
C THR A 53 5.11 13.15 -7.69
N ALA A 54 5.09 11.86 -8.03
CA ALA A 54 4.36 10.88 -7.23
C ALA A 54 5.08 10.65 -5.89
N PRO A 55 4.32 10.37 -4.80
CA PRO A 55 4.92 10.01 -3.53
C PRO A 55 5.65 8.65 -3.64
N SER A 56 6.43 8.32 -2.61
CA SER A 56 7.00 6.99 -2.43
C SER A 56 6.23 6.21 -1.36
N VAL A 57 6.06 4.90 -1.58
CA VAL A 57 5.38 4.00 -0.63
C VAL A 57 6.01 2.62 -0.64
N VAL A 58 6.29 2.07 0.55
CA VAL A 58 6.86 0.72 0.74
C VAL A 58 6.27 0.04 1.97
N ILE A 59 5.94 -1.25 1.85
CA ILE A 59 5.57 -2.11 2.99
C ILE A 59 6.80 -2.84 3.51
N THR A 60 6.95 -2.89 4.83
CA THR A 60 8.01 -3.61 5.55
C THR A 60 7.44 -4.37 6.75
N GLY A 61 8.21 -5.31 7.32
CA GLY A 61 7.79 -6.12 8.49
C GLY A 61 7.09 -7.44 8.11
N VAL A 62 6.74 -7.59 6.83
CA VAL A 62 6.23 -8.81 6.21
C VAL A 62 6.89 -9.06 4.86
N GLU A 63 6.85 -10.32 4.40
CA GLU A 63 7.49 -10.79 3.17
C GLU A 63 6.47 -11.54 2.32
N ASN A 64 6.57 -11.39 1.00
CA ASN A 64 5.63 -11.99 0.07
C ASN A 64 5.74 -13.51 0.03
N GLY A 65 4.61 -14.20 0.15
CA GLY A 65 4.50 -15.65 0.20
C GLY A 65 4.77 -16.27 1.56
N GLU A 66 5.12 -15.47 2.57
CA GLU A 66 5.46 -15.99 3.90
C GLU A 66 4.25 -16.26 4.79
N GLN A 67 4.43 -17.22 5.69
CA GLN A 67 3.46 -17.58 6.72
C GLN A 67 3.99 -17.27 8.12
N TYR A 68 3.20 -16.58 8.92
CA TYR A 68 3.51 -16.19 10.29
C TYR A 68 2.64 -16.94 11.28
N ARG A 69 3.27 -17.69 12.19
CA ARG A 69 2.59 -18.39 13.29
C ARG A 69 2.25 -17.41 14.43
N ALA A 70 1.14 -16.71 14.30
CA ALA A 70 0.66 -15.76 15.30
C ALA A 70 -0.84 -15.48 15.16
N ASP A 71 -1.45 -14.85 16.16
CA ASP A 71 -2.82 -14.31 16.08
C ASP A 71 -2.86 -12.93 15.39
N SER A 72 -1.73 -12.24 15.32
CA SER A 72 -1.56 -11.01 14.59
C SER A 72 -0.09 -10.76 14.22
N ARG A 73 0.13 -9.91 13.23
CA ARG A 73 1.46 -9.47 12.79
C ARG A 73 1.41 -8.00 12.39
N ASP A 74 2.31 -7.20 12.95
CA ASP A 74 2.46 -5.82 12.53
C ASP A 74 3.28 -5.72 11.25
N MET A 75 2.83 -4.83 10.37
CA MET A 75 3.57 -4.34 9.22
C MET A 75 3.66 -2.82 9.28
N THR A 76 4.65 -2.27 8.60
CA THR A 76 4.90 -0.83 8.52
C THR A 76 4.83 -0.37 7.08
N VAL A 77 3.97 0.61 6.81
CA VAL A 77 3.91 1.34 5.54
C VAL A 77 4.72 2.61 5.69
N ASN A 78 5.82 2.70 4.96
CA ASN A 78 6.68 3.88 4.91
C ASN A 78 6.30 4.72 3.70
N VAL A 79 6.00 6.00 3.92
CA VAL A 79 5.66 6.95 2.87
C VAL A 79 6.48 8.23 2.98
N ALA A 80 6.79 8.82 1.83
CA ALA A 80 7.41 10.13 1.76
C ALA A 80 7.04 10.83 0.46
N ASP A 81 7.00 12.15 0.51
CA ASP A 81 6.67 13.05 -0.60
C ASP A 81 7.59 14.27 -0.58
N ASN A 82 7.79 14.91 -1.72
CA ASN A 82 8.62 16.12 -1.87
C ASN A 82 7.92 17.40 -1.38
N MET A 83 6.59 17.44 -1.37
CA MET A 83 5.81 18.64 -1.03
C MET A 83 4.88 18.42 0.16
N ALA A 84 3.85 17.58 -0.01
CA ALA A 84 2.83 17.35 1.01
C ALA A 84 2.03 16.07 0.75
N MET A 85 1.92 15.23 1.79
CA MET A 85 1.07 14.04 1.75
C MET A 85 -0.43 14.38 1.82
N GLY A 86 -1.25 13.63 1.09
CA GLY A 86 -2.71 13.69 1.15
C GLY A 86 -3.30 12.54 1.98
N THR A 87 -3.26 11.32 1.45
CA THR A 87 -3.81 10.11 2.08
C THR A 87 -2.95 8.87 1.85
N VAL A 88 -3.08 7.88 2.74
CA VAL A 88 -2.55 6.53 2.52
C VAL A 88 -3.64 5.52 2.82
N ASP A 89 -3.97 4.68 1.85
CA ASP A 89 -4.97 3.64 1.95
C ASP A 89 -4.30 2.27 1.96
N VAL A 90 -4.61 1.46 2.97
CA VAL A 90 -4.12 0.08 3.12
C VAL A 90 -5.26 -0.87 2.81
N TYR A 91 -5.06 -1.73 1.81
CA TYR A 91 -5.98 -2.77 1.37
C TYR A 91 -5.50 -4.12 1.89
N LEU A 92 -6.46 -4.96 2.31
CA LEU A 92 -6.22 -6.31 2.81
C LEU A 92 -7.30 -7.24 2.26
N GLY A 93 -6.90 -8.27 1.52
CA GLY A 93 -7.83 -9.21 0.90
C GLY A 93 -8.36 -8.70 -0.44
N ASP A 94 -9.33 -7.78 -0.41
CA ASP A 94 -9.85 -7.13 -1.62
C ASP A 94 -9.19 -5.78 -1.90
N ASP A 95 -8.90 -5.52 -3.18
CA ASP A 95 -8.30 -4.28 -3.66
C ASP A 95 -9.36 -3.16 -3.85
N ILE A 96 -10.54 -3.30 -3.25
CA ILE A 96 -11.69 -2.43 -3.48
C ILE A 96 -11.91 -1.50 -2.29
N THR A 97 -11.97 -2.07 -1.08
CA THR A 97 -12.24 -1.32 0.14
C THR A 97 -10.99 -1.24 1.02
N PRO A 98 -10.52 -0.03 1.36
CA PRO A 98 -9.36 0.08 2.23
C PRO A 98 -9.73 -0.44 3.62
N ALA A 99 -8.91 -1.36 4.13
CA ALA A 99 -8.99 -1.84 5.50
C ALA A 99 -8.62 -0.74 6.50
N LYS A 100 -7.78 0.23 6.09
CA LYS A 100 -7.47 1.43 6.86
C LYS A 100 -7.03 2.58 5.96
N SER A 101 -7.51 3.78 6.26
CA SER A 101 -7.12 5.02 5.57
C SER A 101 -6.50 6.00 6.57
N TYR A 102 -5.32 6.52 6.24
CA TYR A 102 -4.60 7.52 7.01
C TYR A 102 -4.73 8.88 6.33
N LYS A 103 -5.00 9.92 7.12
CA LYS A 103 -5.06 11.31 6.62
C LYS A 103 -3.70 11.98 6.78
N SER A 104 -3.43 13.00 5.98
CA SER A 104 -2.22 13.86 6.07
C SER A 104 -1.76 14.14 7.49
N SER A 105 -2.65 14.60 8.37
CA SER A 105 -2.31 14.91 9.77
C SER A 105 -1.78 13.72 10.59
N GLU A 106 -2.22 12.49 10.29
CA GLU A 106 -1.70 11.28 10.95
C GLU A 106 -0.36 10.87 10.35
N ILE A 107 -0.21 11.02 9.04
CA ILE A 107 1.04 10.73 8.33
C ILE A 107 2.16 11.64 8.84
N GLU A 108 1.89 12.95 8.93
CA GLU A 108 2.83 13.94 9.47
C GLU A 108 3.19 13.66 10.93
N ARG A 109 2.21 13.34 11.77
CA ARG A 109 2.45 13.03 13.20
C ARG A 109 3.34 11.81 13.40
N ASN A 110 3.27 10.83 12.50
CA ASN A 110 4.09 9.62 12.54
C ASN A 110 5.34 9.71 11.66
N GLY A 111 5.64 10.87 11.07
CA GLY A 111 6.83 11.05 10.24
C GLY A 111 6.87 10.15 9.00
N GLY A 112 5.71 9.77 8.45
CA GLY A 112 5.62 8.88 7.30
C GLY A 112 5.68 7.38 7.62
N GLU A 113 5.80 6.99 8.89
CA GLU A 113 5.86 5.58 9.31
C GLU A 113 4.51 5.12 9.89
N LEU A 114 3.76 4.31 9.13
CA LEU A 114 2.38 3.94 9.49
C LEU A 114 2.30 2.45 9.84
N THR A 115 1.96 2.13 11.08
CA THR A 115 1.78 0.73 11.53
C THR A 115 0.37 0.21 11.25
N TYR A 116 0.28 -0.96 10.61
CA TYR A 116 -0.95 -1.72 10.43
C TYR A 116 -0.80 -3.14 10.98
N THR A 117 -1.76 -3.59 11.76
CA THR A 117 -1.78 -4.93 12.36
C THR A 117 -2.64 -5.87 11.51
N ILE A 118 -2.02 -6.87 10.91
CA ILE A 118 -2.67 -7.95 10.17
C ILE A 118 -3.20 -8.96 11.20
N GLY A 119 -4.48 -9.32 11.08
CA GLY A 119 -5.12 -10.28 11.98
C GLY A 119 -4.93 -11.73 11.54
N ASN A 120 -5.35 -12.65 12.41
CA ASN A 120 -5.43 -14.07 12.10
C ASN A 120 -6.36 -14.33 10.91
N ALA A 121 -5.94 -15.19 9.98
CA ALA A 121 -6.71 -15.63 8.83
C ALA A 121 -6.53 -17.13 8.57
N ASP A 122 -7.48 -17.71 7.84
CA ASP A 122 -7.43 -19.11 7.42
C ASP A 122 -6.80 -19.29 6.03
N GLU A 123 -6.57 -18.19 5.31
CA GLU A 123 -6.02 -18.15 3.96
C GLU A 123 -5.07 -16.97 3.76
N PHE A 124 -4.24 -17.05 2.71
CA PHE A 124 -3.34 -15.96 2.34
C PHE A 124 -4.14 -14.70 1.98
N GLN A 125 -3.73 -13.57 2.54
CA GLN A 125 -4.33 -12.27 2.29
C GLN A 125 -3.36 -11.41 1.48
N ASN A 126 -3.84 -10.83 0.39
CA ASN A 126 -3.08 -9.86 -0.38
C ASN A 126 -3.12 -8.50 0.30
N ILE A 127 -1.98 -7.84 0.39
CA ILE A 127 -1.82 -6.53 1.00
C ILE A 127 -1.31 -5.56 -0.05
N LYS A 128 -1.91 -4.38 -0.12
CA LYS A 128 -1.45 -3.28 -0.96
C LYS A 128 -1.62 -1.96 -0.22
N ALA A 129 -0.66 -1.05 -0.39
CA ALA A 129 -0.79 0.32 0.07
C ALA A 129 -0.80 1.28 -1.13
N VAL A 130 -1.70 2.26 -1.08
CA VAL A 130 -1.81 3.33 -2.09
C VAL A 130 -1.63 4.67 -1.39
N ALA A 131 -0.59 5.42 -1.76
CA ALA A 131 -0.30 6.74 -1.25
C ALA A 131 -0.72 7.80 -2.27
N ARG A 132 -1.34 8.89 -1.80
CA ARG A 132 -1.74 10.05 -2.60
C ARG A 132 -1.18 11.31 -1.96
N ASP A 133 -0.57 12.17 -2.73
CA ASP A 133 -0.12 13.48 -2.25
C ASP A 133 -1.27 14.51 -2.20
N ALA A 134 -0.97 15.75 -1.82
CA ALA A 134 -1.95 16.84 -1.78
C ALA A 134 -2.34 17.39 -3.17
N ALA A 135 -1.53 17.13 -4.20
CA ALA A 135 -1.77 17.54 -5.57
C ALA A 135 -2.55 16.50 -6.39
N GLY A 136 -2.73 15.29 -5.86
CA GLY A 136 -3.43 14.17 -6.46
C GLY A 136 -2.54 13.18 -7.21
N ASN A 137 -1.20 13.25 -7.11
CA ASN A 137 -0.35 12.19 -7.66
C ASN A 137 -0.42 10.95 -6.76
N GLU A 138 -0.26 9.77 -7.36
CA GLU A 138 -0.47 8.48 -6.68
C GLU A 138 0.72 7.55 -6.89
N ALA A 139 1.00 6.74 -5.87
CA ALA A 139 1.89 5.60 -5.94
C ALA A 139 1.29 4.40 -5.19
N GLU A 140 1.55 3.20 -5.68
CA GLU A 140 1.10 1.96 -5.07
C GLU A 140 2.26 0.98 -4.87
N THR A 141 2.15 0.15 -3.83
CA THR A 141 3.10 -0.94 -3.61
C THR A 141 2.81 -2.12 -4.54
N GLU A 142 3.83 -2.95 -4.77
CA GLU A 142 3.56 -4.31 -5.22
C GLU A 142 2.72 -5.06 -4.16
N GLY A 143 1.83 -5.94 -4.62
CA GLY A 143 1.00 -6.75 -3.73
C GLY A 143 1.84 -7.73 -2.93
N VAL A 144 1.67 -7.75 -1.61
CA VAL A 144 2.35 -8.68 -0.69
C VAL A 144 1.33 -9.67 -0.16
N SER A 145 1.49 -10.95 -0.47
CA SER A 145 0.59 -12.01 -0.01
C SER A 145 1.14 -12.70 1.22
N VAL A 146 0.41 -12.70 2.33
CA VAL A 146 0.87 -13.29 3.61
C VAL A 146 -0.22 -14.11 4.28
N LEU A 147 0.17 -15.08 5.09
CA LEU A 147 -0.75 -15.84 5.94
C LEU A 147 -0.35 -15.70 7.40
N VAL A 148 -1.16 -15.00 8.20
CA VAL A 148 -0.98 -14.91 9.66
C VAL A 148 -1.96 -15.86 10.32
N THR A 149 -1.48 -16.95 10.94
CA THR A 149 -2.39 -17.92 11.57
C THR A 149 -1.75 -18.69 12.72
N SER A 150 -2.46 -18.79 13.84
CA SER A 150 -2.09 -19.65 14.97
C SER A 150 -2.54 -21.12 14.78
N ASN A 151 -3.34 -21.41 13.75
CA ASN A 151 -3.89 -22.74 13.50
C ASN A 151 -2.83 -23.70 12.91
N LEU A 152 -2.50 -24.75 13.66
CA LEU A 152 -1.46 -25.72 13.28
C LEU A 152 -1.83 -26.56 12.05
N LEU A 153 -3.12 -26.83 11.83
CA LEU A 153 -3.54 -27.58 10.65
C LEU A 153 -3.35 -26.74 9.38
N ILE A 154 -3.69 -25.45 9.46
CA ILE A 154 -3.52 -24.51 8.35
C ILE A 154 -2.03 -24.28 8.06
N GLN A 155 -1.19 -24.17 9.11
CA GLN A 155 0.27 -24.15 8.95
C GLN A 155 0.81 -25.39 8.28
N TYR A 156 0.32 -26.56 8.70
CA TYR A 156 0.77 -27.83 8.13
C TYR A 156 0.37 -27.98 6.65
N VAL A 157 -0.88 -27.65 6.30
CA VAL A 157 -1.39 -27.78 4.92
C VAL A 157 -0.70 -26.78 3.98
N ASN A 158 -0.37 -25.58 4.45
CA ASN A 158 0.34 -24.58 3.63
C ASN A 158 1.86 -24.80 3.59
N ASN A 159 2.42 -25.74 4.37
CA ASN A 159 3.83 -26.11 4.30
C ASN A 159 4.04 -27.23 3.26
N THR A 160 4.22 -26.84 1.99
CA THR A 160 4.33 -27.78 0.85
C THR A 160 5.39 -28.88 1.05
N PRO A 161 6.64 -28.60 1.46
CA PRO A 161 7.64 -29.65 1.71
C PRO A 161 7.21 -30.64 2.81
N LEU A 162 6.67 -30.14 3.92
CA LEU A 162 6.24 -30.97 5.04
C LEU A 162 5.04 -31.86 4.66
N LEU A 163 4.06 -31.28 3.95
CA LEU A 163 2.86 -31.98 3.50
C LEU A 163 3.20 -33.09 2.49
N VAL A 164 4.05 -32.80 1.49
CA VAL A 164 4.47 -33.80 0.51
C VAL A 164 5.31 -34.89 1.19
N GLY A 165 6.22 -34.51 2.07
CA GLY A 165 7.06 -35.45 2.81
C GLY A 165 6.27 -36.43 3.67
N SER A 166 5.27 -35.95 4.40
CA SER A 166 4.43 -36.81 5.25
C SER A 166 3.57 -37.78 4.43
N ILE A 167 3.02 -37.34 3.29
CA ILE A 167 2.26 -38.20 2.37
C ILE A 167 3.15 -39.34 1.85
N ILE A 168 4.40 -39.02 1.43
CA ILE A 168 5.36 -40.03 0.97
C ILE A 168 5.64 -41.06 2.07
N VAL A 169 5.87 -40.62 3.30
CA VAL A 169 6.12 -41.53 4.43
C VAL A 169 4.91 -42.45 4.69
N ILE A 170 3.69 -41.91 4.67
CA ILE A 170 2.46 -42.71 4.85
C ILE A 170 2.33 -43.76 3.75
N LEU A 171 2.59 -43.40 2.49
CA LEU A 171 2.54 -44.33 1.37
C LEU A 171 3.59 -45.45 1.47
N LEU A 172 4.81 -45.14 1.95
CA LEU A 172 5.85 -46.14 2.19
C LEU A 172 5.45 -47.12 3.30
N ILE A 173 4.86 -46.64 4.39
CA ILE A 173 4.38 -47.48 5.50
C ILE A 173 3.24 -48.38 5.01
N ALA A 174 2.25 -47.83 4.30
CA ALA A 174 1.13 -48.59 3.77
C ALA A 174 1.58 -49.64 2.74
N GLY A 175 2.48 -49.26 1.82
CA GLY A 175 3.09 -50.17 0.85
C GLY A 175 3.87 -51.30 1.52
N GLY A 176 4.69 -50.98 2.53
CA GLY A 176 5.43 -51.95 3.33
C GLY A 176 4.52 -52.91 4.10
N ALA A 177 3.44 -52.41 4.70
CA ALA A 177 2.45 -53.24 5.40
C ALA A 177 1.70 -54.18 4.44
N CYS A 178 1.27 -53.67 3.28
CA CYS A 178 0.66 -54.49 2.23
C CYS A 178 1.62 -55.56 1.72
N TRP A 179 2.88 -55.22 1.45
CA TRP A 179 3.90 -56.17 1.03
C TRP A 179 4.18 -57.25 2.08
N TYR A 180 4.35 -56.85 3.34
CA TYR A 180 4.50 -57.77 4.47
C TYR A 180 3.32 -58.74 4.58
N PHE A 181 2.09 -58.22 4.49
CA PHE A 181 0.87 -59.03 4.56
C PHE A 181 0.76 -60.01 3.38
N LEU A 182 1.11 -59.59 2.16
CA LEU A 182 1.15 -60.47 0.98
C LEU A 182 2.17 -61.60 1.13
N ILE A 183 3.37 -61.32 1.66
CA ILE A 183 4.38 -62.34 1.93
C ILE A 183 3.90 -63.31 3.01
N PHE A 184 3.32 -62.80 4.09
CA PHE A 184 2.84 -63.65 5.18
C PHE A 184 1.68 -64.56 4.75
N LYS A 185 0.79 -64.06 3.89
CA LYS A 185 -0.29 -64.86 3.28
C LYS A 185 0.24 -65.94 2.33
N LYS A 186 1.28 -65.65 1.53
CA LYS A 186 1.94 -66.67 0.71
C LYS A 186 2.54 -67.79 1.58
N LYS A 187 3.28 -67.45 2.64
CA LYS A 187 3.90 -68.45 3.54
C LYS A 187 2.88 -69.34 4.25
N LYS A 188 1.75 -68.79 4.71
CA LYS A 188 0.67 -69.61 5.31
C LYS A 188 0.05 -70.59 4.32
N ASN A 189 -0.14 -70.18 3.06
CA ASN A 189 -0.73 -71.03 2.04
C ASN A 189 0.23 -72.15 1.58
N GLU A 190 1.55 -71.92 1.64
CA GLU A 190 2.57 -72.94 1.36
C GLU A 190 2.69 -73.97 2.49
N GLN A 191 2.48 -73.59 3.75
CA GLN A 191 2.50 -74.52 4.89
C GLN A 191 1.19 -75.32 5.07
N ALA A 192 0.11 -74.92 4.40
CA ALA A 192 -1.19 -75.58 4.44
C ALA A 192 -1.43 -76.57 3.27
N LYS A 193 -0.40 -76.82 2.46
CA LYS A 193 -0.39 -77.76 1.32
C LYS A 193 0.52 -78.94 1.62
#